data_AF-A0A6M3X5Y6-F1
#
_entry.id   AF-A0A6M3X5Y6-F1
#
_cell.length_a   1.000
_cell.length_b   1.000
_cell.length_c   1.000
_cell.angle_alpha   90.00
_cell.angle_beta   90.00
_cell.angle_gamma   90.00
#
_symmetry.space_group_name_H-M   'P 1'
#
loop_
_entity.id
_entity.type
_entity.pdbx_description
1 polymer ?
#
loop_
_entity_poly.entity_id
_entity_poly.type
_entity_poly.pdbx_seq_one_letter_code
_entity_poly.pdbx_strand_id
1 'polypeptide(L)'
;MNHKMPICATVYAHEWGFIIPYKSGIEYQQQTGGVCCHHVTIEGAFIPLNYPGNLLDKLTEANYSGNDTKGIWKKIKEKMHFDFERIPAPEGQPYNQEGLVWIKLTKFESGWGHGDWVEKLVGMELCLIYPNSD
;
A
#
# COMPACT_ATOMS: atom_id res chain seq x y z
N MET A 1 -30.93 -12.23 -7.82
CA MET A 1 -29.55 -12.73 -7.60
C MET A 1 -29.06 -12.09 -6.32
N ASN A 2 -28.70 -12.88 -5.31
CA ASN A 2 -28.13 -12.34 -4.07
C ASN A 2 -26.69 -11.89 -4.37
N HIS A 3 -26.50 -10.59 -4.61
CA HIS A 3 -25.17 -9.99 -4.56
C HIS A 3 -24.68 -10.12 -3.12
N LYS A 4 -23.83 -11.12 -2.86
CA LYS A 4 -23.05 -11.16 -1.61
C LYS A 4 -22.17 -9.91 -1.63
N MET A 5 -22.50 -8.94 -0.77
CA MET A 5 -21.66 -7.76 -0.60
C MET A 5 -20.28 -8.23 -0.14
N PRO A 6 -19.19 -7.72 -0.75
CA PRO A 6 -17.85 -8.01 -0.27
C PRO A 6 -17.72 -7.54 1.19
N ILE A 7 -16.91 -8.26 1.96
CA ILE A 7 -16.53 -7.79 3.29
C ILE A 7 -15.58 -6.60 3.07
N CYS A 8 -16.07 -5.39 3.34
CA CYS A 8 -15.24 -4.20 3.30
C CYS A 8 -14.43 -4.13 4.61
N ALA A 9 -13.14 -4.41 4.52
CA ALA A 9 -12.20 -4.18 5.60
C ALA A 9 -11.65 -2.76 5.41
N THR A 10 -12.02 -1.84 6.31
CA THR A 10 -11.47 -0.49 6.25
C THR A 10 -10.01 -0.51 6.72
N VAL A 11 -9.13 0.10 5.94
CA VAL A 11 -7.69 0.21 6.24
C VAL A 11 -7.36 1.09 7.45
N TYR A 12 -8.37 1.68 8.10
CA TYR A 12 -8.21 2.42 9.37
C TYR A 12 -7.76 1.54 10.55
N ALA A 13 -7.72 0.21 10.41
CA ALA A 13 -7.08 -0.70 11.37
C ALA A 13 -5.70 -1.21 10.90
N HIS A 14 -5.39 -1.06 9.62
CA HIS A 14 -4.26 -1.70 8.94
C HIS A 14 -3.67 -0.75 7.90
N GLU A 15 -2.91 0.21 8.43
CA GLU A 15 -2.47 1.42 7.75
C GLU A 15 -1.34 1.21 6.75
N TRP A 16 -0.57 0.12 6.83
CA TRP A 16 0.65 -0.05 6.02
C TRP A 16 0.87 -1.52 5.67
N GLY A 17 0.91 -1.83 4.36
CA GLY A 17 1.13 -3.19 3.92
C GLY A 17 0.98 -3.41 2.42
N PHE A 18 1.10 -4.68 2.02
CA PHE A 18 0.85 -5.10 0.66
C PHE A 18 -0.56 -5.69 0.52
N ILE A 19 -1.21 -5.44 -0.61
CA ILE A 19 -2.36 -6.19 -1.08
C ILE A 19 -1.91 -7.02 -2.28
N ILE A 20 -2.11 -8.34 -2.17
CA ILE A 20 -2.04 -9.25 -3.31
C ILE A 20 -3.42 -9.25 -3.97
N PRO A 21 -3.59 -8.72 -5.19
CA PRO A 21 -4.89 -8.67 -5.84
C PRO A 21 -5.37 -10.07 -6.26
N TYR A 22 -6.56 -10.46 -5.81
CA TYR A 22 -7.29 -11.63 -6.31
C TYR A 22 -8.75 -11.56 -5.83
N LYS A 23 -9.61 -12.40 -6.42
CA LYS A 23 -11.03 -12.47 -6.09
C LYS A 23 -11.28 -13.16 -4.73
N SER A 24 -11.05 -12.43 -3.64
CA SER A 24 -11.14 -12.91 -2.25
C SER A 24 -12.51 -12.75 -1.61
N GLY A 25 -13.35 -11.85 -2.13
CA GLY A 25 -14.56 -11.34 -1.48
C GLY A 25 -14.29 -10.30 -0.38
N ILE A 26 -13.03 -9.83 -0.23
CA ILE A 26 -12.61 -8.83 0.75
C ILE A 26 -12.03 -7.62 0.01
N GLU A 27 -12.64 -6.46 0.22
CA GLU A 27 -12.22 -5.18 -0.37
C GLU A 27 -11.57 -4.28 0.68
N TYR A 28 -10.46 -3.65 0.30
CA TYR A 28 -9.75 -2.65 1.09
C TYR A 28 -9.99 -1.28 0.47
N GLN A 29 -10.61 -0.38 1.23
CA GLN A 29 -10.98 0.97 0.77
C GLN A 29 -9.93 2.00 1.19
N GLN A 30 -9.22 2.60 0.25
CA GLN A 30 -8.22 3.63 0.49
C GLN A 30 -8.77 5.02 0.15
N GLN A 31 -8.60 5.98 1.07
CA GLN A 31 -8.83 7.40 0.77
C GLN A 31 -7.65 7.97 -0.02
N THR A 32 -7.96 8.68 -1.08
CA THR A 32 -7.03 9.33 -2.00
C THR A 32 -7.54 10.73 -2.35
N GLY A 33 -6.71 11.57 -2.99
CA GLY A 33 -7.14 12.92 -3.39
C GLY A 33 -7.31 13.92 -2.25
N GLY A 34 -6.70 13.66 -1.08
CA GLY A 34 -6.70 14.56 0.09
C GLY A 34 -8.11 14.91 0.55
N VAL A 35 -8.42 16.21 0.58
CA VAL A 35 -9.69 16.81 1.03
C VAL A 35 -10.91 16.46 0.17
N CYS A 36 -10.69 15.88 -1.03
CA CYS A 36 -11.79 15.53 -1.93
C CYS A 36 -12.47 14.20 -1.59
N CYS A 37 -12.03 13.50 -0.53
CA CYS A 37 -12.60 12.23 -0.05
C CYS A 37 -12.84 11.20 -1.17
N HIS A 38 -11.91 11.10 -2.12
CA HIS A 38 -12.00 10.07 -3.15
C HIS A 38 -11.64 8.73 -2.51
N HIS A 39 -12.47 7.72 -2.70
CA HIS A 39 -12.24 6.39 -2.13
C HIS A 39 -12.14 5.38 -3.25
N VAL A 40 -11.04 4.66 -3.28
CA VAL A 40 -10.81 3.55 -4.22
C VAL A 40 -10.73 2.25 -3.46
N THR A 41 -11.12 1.16 -4.11
CA THR A 41 -11.12 -0.18 -3.51
C THR A 41 -10.21 -1.11 -4.27
N ILE A 42 -9.53 -2.00 -3.54
CA ILE A 42 -8.81 -3.15 -4.11
C ILE A 42 -9.29 -4.41 -3.41
N GLU A 43 -9.64 -5.43 -4.18
CA GLU A 43 -9.95 -6.76 -3.68
C GLU A 43 -8.69 -7.63 -3.59
N GLY A 44 -8.47 -8.32 -2.46
CA GLY A 44 -7.31 -9.20 -2.33
C GLY A 44 -7.04 -9.75 -0.94
N ALA A 45 -5.80 -10.17 -0.70
CA ALA A 45 -5.28 -10.47 0.64
C ALA A 45 -4.34 -9.36 1.07
N PHE A 46 -4.59 -8.83 2.27
CA PHE A 46 -3.70 -7.90 2.90
C PHE A 46 -2.61 -8.60 3.68
N ILE A 47 -1.43 -8.04 3.57
CA ILE A 47 -0.20 -8.49 4.18
C ILE A 47 0.35 -7.31 4.98
N PRO A 48 0.23 -7.33 6.32
CA PRO A 48 0.70 -6.25 7.15
C PRO A 48 2.23 -6.14 7.12
N LEU A 49 2.72 -4.91 7.05
CA LEU A 49 4.13 -4.59 7.21
C LEU A 49 4.36 -3.86 8.55
N ASN A 50 5.61 -3.84 9.02
CA ASN A 50 5.94 -3.14 10.26
C ASN A 50 5.82 -1.65 10.00
N TYR A 51 5.28 -0.93 10.98
CA TYR A 51 4.97 0.48 10.80
C TYR A 51 6.27 1.30 10.66
N PRO A 52 6.45 2.12 9.60
CA PRO A 52 7.65 2.93 9.38
C PRO A 52 7.82 4.07 10.39
N GLY A 53 6.86 4.29 11.30
CA GLY A 53 6.84 5.40 12.24
C GLY A 53 6.59 6.72 11.52
N ASN A 54 7.18 7.80 12.05
CA ASN A 54 7.04 9.18 11.55
C ASN A 54 7.41 9.41 10.08
N LEU A 55 7.93 8.41 9.36
CA LEU A 55 8.17 8.51 7.93
C LEU A 55 6.86 8.46 7.14
N LEU A 56 5.84 7.74 7.62
CA LEU A 56 4.52 7.76 7.00
C LEU A 56 3.84 9.10 7.19
N ASP A 57 3.82 9.64 8.41
CA ASP A 57 3.25 10.98 8.65
C ASP A 57 3.85 12.05 7.74
N LYS A 58 5.18 12.02 7.56
CA LYS A 58 5.89 12.91 6.65
C LYS A 58 5.53 12.68 5.19
N LEU A 59 5.35 11.42 4.79
CA LEU A 59 4.94 11.07 3.43
C LEU A 59 3.53 11.62 3.16
N THR A 60 2.63 11.43 4.12
CA THR A 60 1.26 11.91 4.08
C THR A 60 1.19 13.43 4.00
N GLU A 61 1.92 14.16 4.85
CA GLU A 61 2.01 15.63 4.82
C GLU A 61 2.62 16.15 3.49
N ALA A 62 3.64 15.46 2.98
CA ALA A 62 4.26 15.81 1.71
C ALA A 62 3.29 15.62 0.53
N ASN A 63 2.56 14.50 0.51
CA ASN A 63 1.49 14.26 -0.48
C ASN A 63 0.41 15.35 -0.42
N TYR A 64 -0.08 15.67 0.79
CA TYR A 64 -1.08 16.73 1.00
C TYR A 64 -0.62 18.08 0.46
N SER A 65 0.65 18.42 0.69
CA SER A 65 1.24 19.71 0.30
C SER A 65 1.73 19.76 -1.15
N GLY A 66 1.67 18.65 -1.90
CA GLY A 66 2.24 18.55 -3.25
C GLY A 66 3.77 18.60 -3.29
N ASN A 67 4.43 18.23 -2.20
CA ASN A 67 5.89 18.22 -2.07
C ASN A 67 6.54 16.94 -2.64
N ASP A 68 7.82 17.01 -3.00
CA ASP A 68 8.57 15.83 -3.44
C ASP A 68 8.71 14.79 -2.31
N THR A 69 8.37 13.54 -2.63
CA THR A 69 8.40 12.41 -1.70
C THR A 69 9.60 11.49 -1.89
N LYS A 70 10.44 11.72 -2.90
CA LYS A 70 11.56 10.82 -3.25
C LYS A 70 12.52 10.56 -2.08
N GLY A 71 12.87 11.62 -1.34
CA GLY A 71 13.75 11.52 -0.17
C GLY A 71 13.12 10.74 1.00
N ILE A 72 11.80 10.80 1.15
CA ILE A 72 11.05 10.10 2.18
C ILE A 72 10.97 8.61 1.83
N TRP A 73 10.62 8.29 0.58
CA TRP A 73 10.59 6.93 0.08
C TRP A 73 11.94 6.22 0.21
N LYS A 74 13.05 6.92 -0.05
CA LYS A 74 14.39 6.37 0.17
C LYS A 74 14.59 5.91 1.62
N LYS A 75 14.23 6.76 2.58
CA LYS A 75 14.34 6.44 4.02
C LYS A 75 13.41 5.31 4.45
N ILE A 76 12.19 5.26 3.88
CA ILE A 76 11.24 4.15 4.13
C ILE A 76 11.85 2.83 3.65
N LYS A 77 12.35 2.79 2.41
CA LYS A 77 13.01 1.60 1.84
C LYS A 77 14.19 1.13 2.69
N GLU A 78 15.07 2.06 3.11
CA GLU A 78 16.20 1.77 4.01
C GLU A 78 15.73 1.21 5.36
N LYS A 79 14.77 1.86 6.01
CA LYS A 79 14.27 1.45 7.34
C LYS A 79 13.55 0.11 7.31
N MET A 80 12.79 -0.13 6.26
CA MET A 80 11.97 -1.32 6.09
C MET A 80 12.72 -2.47 5.41
N HIS A 81 14.00 -2.25 5.05
CA HIS A 81 14.86 -3.24 4.43
C HIS A 81 14.27 -3.87 3.15
N PHE A 82 13.59 -3.06 2.33
CA PHE A 82 12.97 -3.51 1.09
C PHE A 82 13.16 -2.49 -0.03
N ASP A 83 13.08 -2.98 -1.26
CA ASP A 83 13.12 -2.14 -2.46
C ASP A 83 12.09 -2.64 -3.47
N PHE A 84 11.64 -1.71 -4.32
CA PHE A 84 10.61 -1.96 -5.31
C PHE A 84 10.66 -0.97 -6.47
N GLU A 85 10.18 -1.43 -7.61
CA GLU A 85 9.90 -0.62 -8.80
C GLU A 85 8.42 -0.25 -8.82
N ARG A 86 8.09 0.99 -9.19
CA ARG A 86 6.69 1.38 -9.44
C ARG A 86 6.29 0.85 -10.81
N ILE A 87 5.15 0.20 -10.88
CA ILE A 87 4.59 -0.34 -12.13
C ILE A 87 3.23 0.30 -12.40
N PRO A 88 2.74 0.29 -13.66
CA PRO A 88 1.37 0.71 -13.96
C PRO A 88 0.35 -0.14 -13.21
N ALA A 89 -0.84 0.43 -12.96
CA ALA A 89 -1.95 -0.34 -12.43
C ALA A 89 -2.39 -1.43 -13.43
N PRO A 90 -2.73 -2.64 -12.96
CA PRO A 90 -3.36 -3.65 -13.80
C PRO A 90 -4.67 -3.15 -14.41
N GLU A 91 -5.10 -3.76 -15.51
CA GLU A 91 -6.35 -3.41 -16.17
C GLU A 91 -7.54 -3.54 -15.20
N GLY A 92 -8.41 -2.52 -15.18
CA GLY A 92 -9.58 -2.48 -14.31
C GLY A 92 -9.29 -2.16 -12.84
N GLN A 93 -8.04 -1.90 -12.47
CA GLN A 93 -7.66 -1.50 -11.10
C GLN A 93 -7.44 0.02 -10.98
N PRO A 94 -7.54 0.57 -9.75
CA PRO A 94 -7.24 1.98 -9.51
C PRO A 94 -5.80 2.33 -9.91
N TYR A 95 -5.59 3.51 -10.51
CA TYR A 95 -4.26 3.98 -10.88
C TYR A 95 -3.41 4.34 -9.65
N ASN A 96 -2.09 4.44 -9.83
CA ASN A 96 -1.16 4.89 -8.79
C ASN A 96 -1.48 6.30 -8.31
N GLN A 97 -1.70 6.46 -7.01
CA GLN A 97 -2.04 7.73 -6.39
C GLN A 97 -1.61 7.74 -4.91
N GLU A 98 -1.86 8.84 -4.22
CA GLU A 98 -1.52 8.96 -2.80
C GLU A 98 -2.22 7.85 -1.99
N GLY A 99 -1.46 7.15 -1.15
CA GLY A 99 -1.94 6.03 -0.36
C GLY A 99 -2.08 4.69 -1.10
N LEU A 100 -1.89 4.64 -2.43
CA LEU A 100 -2.03 3.42 -3.23
C LEU A 100 -0.99 3.38 -4.36
N VAL A 101 -0.04 2.45 -4.27
CA VAL A 101 1.06 2.34 -5.24
C VAL A 101 1.24 0.90 -5.68
N TRP A 102 1.03 0.63 -6.96
CA TRP A 102 1.40 -0.61 -7.64
C TRP A 102 2.90 -0.71 -7.78
N ILE A 103 3.42 -1.83 -7.32
CA ILE A 103 4.86 -2.08 -7.25
C ILE A 103 5.20 -3.48 -7.73
N LYS A 104 6.43 -3.65 -8.21
CA LYS A 104 7.10 -4.93 -8.25
C LYS A 104 8.14 -4.96 -7.14
N LEU A 105 7.99 -5.86 -6.18
CA LEU A 105 8.96 -5.99 -5.09
C LEU A 105 10.27 -6.55 -5.66
N THR A 106 11.38 -5.82 -5.52
CA THR A 106 12.67 -6.23 -6.09
C THR A 106 13.65 -6.73 -5.04
N LYS A 107 13.46 -6.32 -3.79
CA LYS A 107 14.31 -6.73 -2.67
C LYS A 107 13.52 -6.74 -1.38
N PHE A 108 13.78 -7.73 -0.53
CA PHE A 108 13.39 -7.73 0.86
C PHE A 108 14.48 -8.44 1.67
N GLU A 109 14.94 -7.83 2.75
CA GLU A 109 15.85 -8.44 3.71
C GLU A 109 15.11 -8.56 5.04
N SER A 110 14.96 -9.78 5.54
CA SER A 110 14.34 -10.04 6.84
C SER A 110 15.12 -9.32 7.97
N GLY A 111 14.58 -8.20 8.41
CA GLY A 111 14.97 -7.55 9.66
C GLY A 111 14.28 -8.20 10.87
N TRP A 112 14.54 -7.65 12.07
CA TRP A 112 13.85 -8.08 13.29
C TRP A 112 12.33 -7.81 13.19
N GLY A 113 11.53 -8.86 13.03
CA GLY A 113 10.06 -8.81 13.17
C GLY A 113 9.23 -9.06 11.90
N HIS A 114 9.85 -9.39 10.77
CA HIS A 114 9.13 -9.90 9.59
C HIS A 114 9.41 -11.39 9.42
N GLY A 115 8.36 -12.18 9.17
CA GLY A 115 8.55 -13.60 8.86
C GLY A 115 9.13 -13.77 7.47
N ASP A 116 9.88 -14.86 7.27
CA ASP A 116 10.51 -15.27 6.00
C ASP A 116 9.54 -15.32 4.80
N TRP A 117 8.23 -15.27 5.06
CA TRP A 117 7.20 -15.23 4.03
C TRP A 117 7.22 -13.94 3.18
N VAL A 118 7.72 -12.80 3.69
CA VAL A 118 7.80 -11.56 2.87
C VAL A 118 8.84 -11.72 1.75
N GLU A 119 9.92 -12.44 2.00
CA GLU A 119 10.96 -12.71 0.98
C GLU A 119 10.38 -13.51 -0.20
N LYS A 120 9.35 -14.32 0.03
CA LYS A 120 8.63 -15.06 -1.04
C LYS A 120 7.83 -14.15 -1.97
N LEU A 121 7.61 -12.89 -1.59
CA LEU A 121 6.93 -11.90 -2.41
C LEU A 121 7.89 -11.20 -3.39
N VAL A 122 9.20 -11.40 -3.27
CA VAL A 122 10.18 -10.78 -4.18
C VAL A 122 9.93 -11.28 -5.61
N GLY A 123 9.81 -10.33 -6.54
CA GLY A 123 9.46 -10.56 -7.94
C GLY A 123 7.96 -10.47 -8.22
N MET A 124 7.09 -10.46 -7.20
CA MET A 124 5.64 -10.33 -7.38
C MET A 124 5.22 -8.87 -7.62
N GLU A 125 4.13 -8.72 -8.37
CA GLU A 125 3.41 -7.47 -8.55
C GLU A 125 2.35 -7.35 -7.46
N LEU A 126 2.41 -6.27 -6.70
CA LEU A 126 1.63 -6.05 -5.48
C LEU A 126 1.12 -4.62 -5.47
N CYS A 127 0.09 -4.34 -4.65
CA CYS A 127 -0.25 -2.98 -4.30
C CYS A 127 0.26 -2.66 -2.90
N LEU A 128 1.10 -1.63 -2.77
CA LEU A 128 1.47 -1.04 -1.48
C LEU A 128 0.43 0.00 -1.09
N ILE A 129 -0.13 -0.16 0.11
CA ILE A 129 -1.10 0.78 0.69
C ILE A 129 -0.51 1.46 1.91
N TYR A 130 -0.85 2.75 2.09
CA TYR A 130 -0.43 3.57 3.21
C TYR A 130 -1.45 4.68 3.52
N PRO A 131 -1.47 5.29 4.72
CA PRO A 131 -2.46 6.30 5.05
C PRO A 131 -2.24 7.55 4.18
N ASN A 132 -3.34 8.10 3.69
CA ASN A 132 -3.34 9.43 3.09
C ASN A 132 -4.13 10.37 4.00
N SER A 133 -3.76 11.65 4.03
CA SER A 133 -4.37 12.65 4.91
C SER A 133 -5.81 12.91 4.48
N ASP A 134 -6.69 13.01 5.47
CA ASP A 134 -7.91 13.79 5.43
C ASP A 134 -7.58 15.27 5.71
#